data_AF-A0A925XC58-F1
#
_entry.id   AF-A0A925XC58-F1
#
_cell.length_a   1.000
_cell.length_b   1.000
_cell.length_c   1.000
_cell.angle_alpha   90.00
_cell.angle_beta   90.00
_cell.angle_gamma   90.00
#
_symmetry.space_group_name_H-M   'P 1'
#
loop_
_entity.id
_entity.type
_entity.pdbx_description
1 polymer ?
#
loop_
_entity_poly.entity_id
_entity_poly.type
_entity_poly.pdbx_seq_one_letter_code
_entity_poly.pdbx_strand_id
1 'polypeptide(L)'
;MKSLEAKLLQIGNARGIRLPAAMIRKHQLDAGVVLEERDGEIVLRSKQATKKLSWEETAQQMAAASEDWSDWEAVADGWNGE
;
A
#
# COMPACT_ATOMS: atom_id res chain seq x y z
N MET A 1 6.79 -16.19 6.45
CA MET A 1 6.78 -14.88 7.15
C MET A 1 7.98 -14.85 8.09
N LYS A 2 8.66 -13.71 8.23
CA LYS A 2 9.81 -13.57 9.13
C LYS A 2 9.40 -12.72 10.33
N SER A 3 9.27 -13.33 11.49
CA SER A 3 8.92 -12.66 12.74
C SER A 3 10.21 -12.25 13.47
N LEU A 4 10.21 -11.06 14.05
CA LEU A 4 11.30 -10.53 14.84
C LEU A 4 10.73 -10.04 16.16
N GLU A 5 11.27 -10.52 17.27
CA GLU A 5 10.94 -9.97 18.57
C GLU A 5 11.63 -8.62 18.73
N ALA A 6 10.83 -7.56 18.89
CA ALA A 6 11.31 -6.21 19.15
C ALA A 6 11.10 -5.87 20.63
N LYS A 7 12.15 -5.34 21.26
CA LYS A 7 12.03 -4.77 22.61
C LYS A 7 11.38 -3.39 22.53
N LEU A 8 10.48 -3.11 23.47
CA LEU A 8 9.95 -1.77 23.71
C LEU A 8 10.96 -0.95 24.51
N LEU A 9 11.19 0.28 24.06
CA LEU A 9 12.06 1.27 24.67
C LEU A 9 11.20 2.43 25.17
N GLN A 10 11.49 2.94 26.37
CA GLN A 10 10.80 4.11 26.91
C GLN A 10 11.28 5.38 26.19
N ILE A 11 10.34 6.21 25.74
CA ILE A 11 10.60 7.53 25.14
C ILE A 11 9.65 8.53 25.79
N GLY A 12 10.04 9.12 26.92
CA GLY A 12 9.17 10.02 27.68
C GLY A 12 7.93 9.28 28.22
N ASN A 13 6.73 9.75 27.87
CA ASN A 13 5.45 9.07 28.16
C ASN A 13 5.05 8.03 27.09
N ALA A 14 5.82 7.92 26.00
CA ALA A 14 5.57 7.01 24.90
C ALA A 14 6.51 5.79 24.95
N ARG A 15 6.23 4.80 24.10
CA ARG A 15 7.10 3.64 23.87
C ARG A 15 7.49 3.56 22.40
N GLY A 16 8.76 3.27 22.14
CA GLY A 16 9.30 3.03 20.81
C GLY A 16 9.71 1.58 20.61
N ILE A 17 9.78 1.15 19.35
CA ILE A 17 10.39 -0.13 18.93
C ILE A 17 11.64 0.14 18.12
N ARG A 18 12.67 -0.70 18.28
CA ARG A 18 13.86 -0.62 17.44
C ARG A 18 13.65 -1.39 16.14
N LEU A 19 13.60 -0.67 15.03
CA LEU A 19 13.57 -1.26 13.70
C LEU A 19 14.99 -1.42 13.13
N PRO A 20 15.35 -2.59 12.58
CA PRO A 20 16.62 -2.76 11.87
C PRO A 20 16.73 -1.80 10.68
N ALA A 21 17.91 -1.23 10.44
CA ALA A 21 18.15 -0.27 9.35
C ALA A 21 17.78 -0.83 7.96
N ALA A 22 17.99 -2.14 7.75
CA ALA A 22 17.59 -2.81 6.51
C ALA A 22 16.06 -2.77 6.28
N MET A 23 15.27 -2.82 7.36
CA MET A 23 13.81 -2.74 7.30
C MET A 23 13.34 -1.32 6.99
N ILE A 24 13.96 -0.32 7.64
CA ILE A 24 13.70 1.10 7.36
C ILE A 24 13.92 1.40 5.88
N ARG A 25 15.06 0.97 5.31
CA ARG A 25 15.39 1.17 3.89
C ARG A 25 14.46 0.42 2.95
N LYS A 26 14.22 -0.88 3.21
CA LYS A 26 13.36 -1.73 2.37
C LYS A 26 11.94 -1.16 2.25
N HIS A 27 11.42 -0.59 3.34
CA HIS A 27 10.06 -0.06 3.41
C HIS A 27 10.01 1.48 3.28
N GLN A 28 11.13 2.12 2.92
CA GLN A 28 11.23 3.58 2.68
C GLN A 28 10.65 4.41 3.84
N LEU A 29 10.97 4.03 5.08
CA LEU A 29 10.43 4.65 6.30
C LEU A 29 11.25 5.87 6.77
N ASP A 30 12.23 6.31 5.98
CA ASP A 30 13.16 7.40 6.30
C ASP A 30 12.50 8.76 6.48
N ALA A 31 11.49 9.09 5.67
CA ALA A 31 10.74 10.34 5.77
C ALA A 31 9.67 10.36 6.90
N GLY A 32 9.57 9.26 7.65
CA GLY A 32 8.58 9.07 8.70
C GLY A 32 7.54 7.99 8.37
N VAL A 33 6.68 7.71 9.35
CA VAL A 33 5.70 6.62 9.28
C VAL A 33 4.32 7.09 9.68
N VAL A 34 3.30 6.44 9.10
CA VAL A 34 1.90 6.50 9.54
C VAL A 34 1.60 5.21 10.27
N LEU A 35 0.97 5.35 11.44
CA LEU A 35 0.46 4.22 12.23
C LEU A 35 -1.03 4.10 11.99
N GLU A 36 -1.47 2.92 11.58
CA GLU A 36 -2.89 2.55 11.59
C GLU A 36 -3.14 1.48 12.64
N GLU A 37 -4.21 1.66 13.40
CA GLU A 37 -4.72 0.64 14.30
C GLU A 37 -5.78 -0.18 13.56
N ARG A 38 -5.62 -1.51 13.61
CA ARG A 38 -6.56 -2.51 13.09
C ARG A 38 -6.87 -3.50 14.22
N ASP A 39 -7.85 -4.36 14.03
CA ASP A 39 -8.26 -5.34 15.05
C ASP A 39 -7.10 -6.24 15.50
N GLY A 40 -6.45 -5.86 16.61
CA GLY A 40 -5.32 -6.56 17.20
C GLY A 40 -3.95 -6.26 16.58
N GLU A 41 -3.84 -5.35 15.61
CA GLU A 41 -2.60 -5.08 14.88
C GLU A 41 -2.32 -3.58 14.71
N ILE A 42 -1.04 -3.21 14.76
CA ILE A 42 -0.57 -1.87 14.40
C ILE A 42 0.19 -1.97 13.08
N VAL A 43 -0.32 -1.32 12.04
CA VAL A 43 0.31 -1.30 10.72
C VAL A 43 1.15 -0.03 10.59
N LEU A 44 2.45 -0.20 10.38
CA LEU A 44 3.36 0.88 9.99
C LEU A 44 3.39 1.00 8.46
N ARG A 45 3.13 2.19 7.94
CA ARG A 45 3.34 2.51 6.52
C ARG A 45 4.25 3.72 6.38
N SER A 46 4.99 3.80 5.27
CA SER A 46 5.78 5.00 4.98
C SER A 46 4.87 6.22 4.86
N LYS A 47 5.35 7.36 5.36
CA LYS A 47 4.71 8.66 5.13
C LYS A 47 4.97 9.20 3.73
N GLN A 48 6.02 8.72 3.04
CA GLN A 48 6.08 8.91 1.59
C GLN A 48 4.83 8.24 1.06
N ALA A 49 3.90 9.08 0.59
CA ALA A 49 2.71 8.61 -0.08
C ALA A 49 3.21 7.55 -1.05
N THR A 50 2.61 6.35 -0.99
CA THR A 50 2.50 5.50 -2.17
C THR A 50 2.39 6.49 -3.31
N LYS A 51 3.39 6.53 -4.20
CA LYS A 51 3.31 7.32 -5.41
C LYS A 51 2.08 6.72 -6.09
N LYS A 52 0.89 7.20 -5.72
CA LYS A 52 -0.32 7.07 -6.49
C LYS A 52 0.16 7.73 -7.74
N LEU A 53 0.41 6.90 -8.76
CA LEU A 53 0.65 7.38 -10.11
C LEU A 53 -0.27 8.57 -10.27
N SER A 54 0.26 9.72 -10.69
CA SER A 54 -0.64 10.80 -11.05
C SER A 54 -1.66 10.24 -12.04
N TRP A 55 -2.86 10.82 -12.11
CA TRP A 55 -3.86 10.36 -13.10
C TRP A 55 -3.27 10.25 -14.51
N GLU A 56 -2.30 11.11 -14.84
CA GLU A 56 -1.53 11.04 -16.08
C GLU A 56 -0.65 9.78 -16.20
N GLU A 57 0.11 9.42 -15.16
CA GLU A 57 0.93 8.20 -15.18
C GLU A 57 0.05 6.93 -15.19
N THR A 58 -1.13 6.96 -14.56
CA THR A 58 -2.12 5.87 -14.60
C THR A 58 -2.72 5.74 -16.00
N ALA A 59 -3.09 6.87 -16.63
CA ALA A 59 -3.63 6.89 -17.99
C ALA A 59 -2.60 6.40 -19.02
N GLN A 60 -1.32 6.76 -18.87
CA GLN A 60 -0.26 6.26 -19.75
C GLN A 60 -0.06 4.74 -19.61
N GLN A 61 -0.12 4.21 -18.38
CA GLN A 61 -0.02 2.77 -18.17
C GLN A 61 -1.23 2.00 -18.70
N MET A 62 -2.45 2.52 -18.52
CA MET A 62 -3.65 1.92 -19.13
C MET A 62 -3.65 2.02 -20.66
N ALA A 63 -3.11 3.09 -21.25
CA ALA A 63 -2.98 3.20 -22.70
C ALA A 63 -1.90 2.26 -23.28
N ALA A 64 -0.85 1.97 -22.49
CA ALA A 64 0.21 1.04 -22.88
C ALA A 64 -0.16 -0.43 -22.64
N ALA A 65 -1.01 -0.69 -21.64
CA ALA A 65 -1.64 -1.98 -21.44
C ALA A 65 -2.75 -2.12 -22.48
N SER A 66 -2.43 -2.75 -23.61
CA SER A 66 -3.42 -3.11 -24.64
C SER A 66 -4.32 -4.22 -24.11
N GLU A 67 -5.11 -3.91 -23.08
CA GLU A 67 -6.01 -4.81 -22.40
C GLU A 67 -7.15 -5.18 -23.35
N ASP A 68 -7.35 -6.49 -23.51
CA ASP A 68 -8.42 -7.05 -24.33
C ASP A 68 -9.69 -7.15 -23.47
N TRP A 69 -10.64 -6.26 -23.74
CA TRP A 69 -11.93 -6.19 -23.04
C TRP A 69 -13.04 -6.91 -23.80
N SER A 70 -12.72 -7.70 -24.83
CA SER A 70 -13.71 -8.41 -25.67
C SER A 70 -14.64 -9.33 -24.86
N ASP A 71 -14.18 -9.83 -23.71
CA ASP A 71 -14.97 -10.67 -22.80
C ASP A 71 -16.13 -9.90 -22.13
N TRP A 72 -16.02 -8.57 -22.01
CA TRP A 72 -17.07 -7.70 -21.49
C TRP A 72 -18.07 -7.26 -22.57
N GLU A 73 -17.64 -7.13 -23.83
CA GLU A 73 -18.56 -6.82 -24.94
C GLU A 73 -19.51 -7.99 -25.25
N ALA A 74 -19.08 -9.23 -25.00
CA ALA A 74 -19.92 -10.42 -25.18
C ALA A 74 -21.16 -10.45 -24.26
N VAL A 75 -21.20 -9.64 -23.20
CA VAL A 75 -22.32 -9.58 -22.24
C VAL A 75 -23.33 -8.48 -22.61
N ALA A 76 -22.99 -7.57 -23.52
CA ALA A 76 -23.85 -6.43 -23.89
C ALA A 76 -25.08 -6.82 -24.74
N ASP A 77 -25.03 -7.97 -25.43
CA ASP A 77 -26.15 -8.47 -26.25
C ASP A 77 -27.30 -9.11 -25.43
N GLY A 78 -27.24 -9.05 -24.08
CA GLY A 78 -28.21 -9.69 -23.19
C GLY A 78 -29.20 -8.74 -22.47
N TRP A 79 -29.13 -7.42 -22.65
CA TRP A 79 -30.07 -6.49 -22.01
C TRP A 79 -31.32 -6.26 -22.88
N ASN A 80 -32.28 -7.18 -22.78
CA ASN A 80 -33.65 -6.91 -23.22
C ASN A 80 -34.39 -6.30 -22.02
N GLY A 81 -34.43 -4.97 -21.96
CA GLY A 81 -35.19 -4.26 -20.94
C GLY A 81 -36.69 -4.53 -21.10
N GLU A 82 -37.25 -5.26 -20.14
CA GLU A 82 -38.70 -5.34 -19.90
C GLU A 82 -39.15 -4.27 -18.91
#